data_AF-A0A7X2SU35-F1
#
_entry.id   AF-A0A7X2SU35-F1
#
_cell.length_a   1.000
_cell.length_b   1.000
_cell.length_c   1.000
_cell.angle_alpha   90.00
_cell.angle_beta   90.00
_cell.angle_gamma   90.00
#
_symmetry.space_group_name_H-M   'P 1'
#
loop_
_entity.id
_entity.type
_entity.pdbx_description
1 polymer ?
#
loop_
_entity_poly.entity_id
_entity_poly.type
_entity_poly.pdbx_seq_one_letter_code
_entity_poly.pdbx_strand_id
1 'polypeptide(L)'
;VFAVSQGYPVKSIFGELGSSDEFKNCPLSINYAGVRKENHQLISNGGRLYLMQTKAKSLAEAQQQIYFNLDKMKQDNIFYRRDIGKNSI
;
A
#
# COMPACT_ATOMS: atom_id res chain seq x y z
N VAL A 1 -6.89 2.18 -0.24
CA VAL A 1 -5.87 3.26 -0.29
C VAL A 1 -4.72 2.81 -1.17
N PHE A 2 -4.28 3.67 -2.09
CA PHE A 2 -3.13 3.38 -2.94
C PHE A 2 -1.83 3.72 -2.22
N ALA A 3 -0.90 2.75 -2.23
CA ALA A 3 0.51 3.00 -1.97
C ALA A 3 1.19 3.38 -3.28
N VAL A 4 1.98 4.43 -3.25
CA VAL A 4 2.75 4.95 -4.39
C VAL A 4 4.21 5.06 -4.04
N SER A 5 5.07 5.02 -5.04
CA SER A 5 6.50 5.31 -4.89
C SER A 5 6.69 6.77 -4.46
N GLN A 6 7.66 7.02 -3.58
CA GLN A 6 8.05 8.39 -3.22
C GLN A 6 8.47 9.19 -4.45
N GLY A 7 8.10 10.48 -4.47
CA GLY A 7 8.34 11.37 -5.60
C GLY A 7 7.39 11.17 -6.80
N TYR A 8 6.47 10.20 -6.75
CA TYR A 8 5.34 10.13 -7.68
C TYR A 8 4.47 11.40 -7.60
N PRO A 9 4.00 11.96 -8.74
CA PRO A 9 4.10 11.44 -10.11
C PRO A 9 5.32 11.90 -10.90
N VAL A 10 6.15 12.79 -10.35
CA VAL A 10 7.20 13.49 -11.11
C VAL A 10 8.47 12.65 -11.25
N LYS A 11 9.01 12.16 -10.12
CA LYS A 11 10.26 11.39 -10.07
C LYS A 11 10.14 10.27 -9.06
N SER A 12 9.61 9.13 -9.53
CA SER A 12 9.42 7.94 -8.69
C SER A 12 10.77 7.37 -8.25
N ILE A 13 10.90 7.07 -6.96
CA ILE A 13 12.05 6.41 -6.35
C ILE A 13 11.72 4.92 -6.22
N PHE A 14 12.54 4.07 -6.84
CA PHE A 14 12.36 2.62 -6.78
C PHE A 14 13.20 2.00 -5.67
N GLY A 15 12.66 0.95 -5.04
CA GLY A 15 13.32 0.19 -3.99
C GLY A 15 12.53 -1.07 -3.60
N GLU A 16 13.02 -1.72 -2.56
CA GLU A 16 12.37 -2.86 -1.94
C GLU A 16 11.09 -2.43 -1.20
N LEU A 17 10.03 -3.23 -1.35
CA LEU A 17 8.76 -3.03 -0.65
C LEU A 17 8.59 -3.97 0.53
N GLY A 18 9.44 -5.00 0.67
CA GLY A 18 9.35 -6.01 1.72
C GLY A 18 9.15 -7.42 1.17
N SER A 19 9.00 -8.38 2.09
CA SER A 19 8.90 -9.80 1.73
C SER A 19 7.55 -10.14 1.11
N SER A 20 7.52 -11.06 0.15
CA SER A 20 6.26 -11.50 -0.46
C SER A 20 5.34 -12.19 0.55
N ASP A 21 5.89 -12.74 1.63
CA ASP A 21 5.11 -13.42 2.66
C ASP A 21 4.46 -12.44 3.65
N GLU A 22 5.10 -11.32 3.97
CA GLU A 22 4.46 -10.23 4.72
C GLU A 22 3.19 -9.71 4.01
N PHE A 23 3.27 -9.54 2.69
CA PHE A 23 2.11 -9.13 1.89
C PHE A 23 1.02 -10.21 1.81
N LYS A 24 1.40 -11.48 1.68
CA LYS A 24 0.44 -12.60 1.71
C LYS A 24 -0.24 -12.76 3.06
N ASN A 25 0.49 -12.50 4.15
CA ASN A 25 0.00 -12.60 5.52
C ASN A 25 -0.82 -11.37 5.93
N CYS A 26 -0.92 -10.34 5.08
CA CYS A 26 -1.79 -9.22 5.33
C CYS A 26 -3.26 -9.69 5.35
N PRO A 27 -4.04 -9.36 6.39
CA PRO A 27 -5.44 -9.75 6.47
C PRO A 27 -6.32 -8.99 5.47
N LEU A 28 -5.82 -7.92 4.86
CA LEU A 28 -6.55 -7.09 3.90
C LEU A 28 -6.21 -7.48 2.47
N SER A 29 -7.17 -7.30 1.55
CA SER A 29 -6.93 -7.59 0.14
C SER A 29 -5.99 -6.55 -0.47
N ILE A 30 -4.97 -7.03 -1.18
CA ILE A 30 -3.98 -6.21 -1.87
C ILE A 30 -4.02 -6.53 -3.36
N ASN A 31 -4.25 -5.52 -4.19
CA ASN A 31 -4.14 -5.62 -5.65
C ASN A 31 -2.85 -4.94 -6.10
N TYR A 32 -1.98 -5.70 -6.78
CA TYR A 32 -0.72 -5.18 -7.31
C TYR A 32 -0.92 -4.41 -8.62
N ALA A 33 -0.14 -3.35 -8.79
CA ALA A 33 0.00 -2.59 -10.02
C ALA A 33 1.48 -2.56 -10.44
N GLY A 34 2.22 -1.50 -10.14
CA GLY A 34 3.65 -1.37 -10.45
C GLY A 34 4.54 -2.07 -9.43
N VAL A 35 4.40 -3.39 -9.27
CA VAL A 35 5.23 -4.22 -8.38
C VAL A 35 5.76 -5.42 -9.15
N ARG A 36 7.04 -5.75 -8.92
CA ARG A 36 7.68 -6.96 -9.44
C ARG A 36 8.10 -7.84 -8.27
N LYS A 37 7.92 -9.15 -8.40
CA LYS A 37 8.44 -10.12 -7.45
C LYS A 37 9.82 -10.59 -7.90
N GLU A 38 10.80 -10.52 -7.00
CA GLU A 38 12.12 -11.14 -7.15
C GLU A 38 12.37 -12.06 -5.97
N ASN A 39 12.45 -13.36 -6.22
CA ASN A 39 12.57 -14.39 -5.17
C ASN A 39 11.48 -14.25 -4.10
N HIS A 40 11.86 -13.96 -2.86
CA HIS A 40 10.96 -13.79 -1.71
C HIS A 40 10.67 -12.31 -1.40
N GLN A 41 11.03 -11.40 -2.29
CA GLN A 41 10.84 -9.96 -2.12
C GLN A 41 9.94 -9.37 -3.20
N LEU A 42 9.25 -8.29 -2.83
CA LEU A 42 8.54 -7.41 -3.74
C LEU A 42 9.35 -6.12 -3.92
N ILE A 43 9.49 -5.69 -5.17
CA ILE A 43 10.25 -4.51 -5.56
C ILE A 43 9.30 -3.59 -6.33
N SER A 44 9.41 -2.29 -6.08
CA SER A 44 8.66 -1.30 -6.85
C SER A 44 9.09 -1.31 -8.33
N ASN A 45 8.11 -1.28 -9.22
CA ASN A 45 8.33 -1.26 -10.67
C ASN A 45 7.35 -0.30 -11.36
N GLY A 46 7.06 0.83 -10.72
CA GLY A 46 6.15 1.86 -11.22
C GLY A 46 5.82 2.92 -10.18
N GLY A 47 5.08 3.94 -10.60
CA GLY A 47 4.67 5.03 -9.72
C GLY A 47 3.56 4.64 -8.73
N ARG A 48 2.47 4.02 -9.23
CA ARG A 48 1.41 3.42 -8.41
C ARG A 48 1.77 1.96 -8.17
N LEU A 49 1.92 1.58 -6.90
CA LEU A 49 2.48 0.28 -6.53
C LEU A 49 1.39 -0.74 -6.31
N TYR A 50 0.53 -0.53 -5.31
CA TYR A 50 -0.54 -1.45 -4.98
C TYR A 50 -1.72 -0.72 -4.32
N LEU A 51 -2.88 -1.36 -4.35
CA LEU A 51 -4.10 -0.93 -3.67
C LEU A 51 -4.38 -1.87 -2.50
N MET A 52 -4.37 -1.34 -1.27
CA MET A 52 -4.91 -2.05 -0.12
C MET A 52 -6.38 -1.68 0.06
N GLN A 53 -7.25 -2.68 0.20
CA GLN A 53 -8.69 -2.49 0.32
C GLN A 53 -9.28 -3.40 1.41
N THR A 54 -10.38 -2.94 2.00
CA THR A 54 -11.15 -3.69 2.99
C THR A 54 -12.64 -3.40 2.82
N LYS A 55 -13.48 -4.24 3.43
CA LYS A 55 -14.91 -3.99 3.63
C LYS A 55 -15.16 -4.00 5.15
N ALA A 56 -15.87 -3.00 5.64
CA ALA A 56 -16.23 -2.87 7.06
C ALA A 56 -17.66 -2.32 7.20
N LYS A 57 -18.16 -2.20 8.43
CA LYS A 57 -19.54 -1.73 8.67
C LYS A 57 -19.70 -0.23 8.44
N SER A 58 -18.62 0.53 8.60
CA SER A 58 -18.58 1.96 8.32
C SER A 58 -17.31 2.35 7.56
N LEU A 59 -17.35 3.52 6.91
CA LEU A 59 -16.18 4.08 6.24
C LEU A 59 -15.04 4.37 7.24
N ALA A 60 -15.37 4.82 8.45
CA ALA A 60 -14.40 5.06 9.52
C ALA A 60 -13.67 3.76 9.93
N GLU A 61 -14.40 2.66 10.13
CA GLU A 61 -13.80 1.35 10.43
C GLU A 61 -12.90 0.86 9.29
N ALA A 62 -13.36 1.00 8.04
CA ALA A 62 -12.56 0.61 6.87
C ALA A 62 -11.27 1.42 6.78
N GLN A 63 -11.35 2.73 7.04
CA GLN A 63 -10.21 3.64 7.05
C GLN A 63 -9.20 3.25 8.14
N GLN A 64 -9.67 2.99 9.37
CA GLN A 64 -8.84 2.54 10.48
C GLN A 64 -8.13 1.22 10.17
N GLN A 65 -8.83 0.21 9.64
CA GLN A 65 -8.24 -1.08 9.28
C GLN A 65 -7.13 -0.93 8.24
N ILE A 66 -7.37 -0.12 7.19
CA ILE A 66 -6.37 0.08 6.14
C ILE A 66 -5.13 0.76 6.69
N TYR A 67 -5.26 1.89 7.40
CA TYR A 67 -4.08 2.60 7.90
C TYR A 67 -3.32 1.81 8.95
N PHE A 68 -4.02 1.06 9.82
CA PHE A 68 -3.37 0.15 10.76
C PHE A 68 -2.49 -0.91 10.07
N ASN A 69 -2.95 -1.48 8.96
CA ASN A 69 -2.18 -2.49 8.22
C ASN A 69 -1.06 -1.85 7.37
N LEU A 70 -1.30 -0.69 6.78
CA LEU A 70 -0.26 0.07 6.06
C LEU A 70 0.87 0.53 7.01
N ASP A 71 0.55 0.93 8.24
CA ASP A 71 1.54 1.33 9.25
C ASP A 71 2.39 0.16 9.77
N LYS A 72 1.85 -1.07 9.70
CA LYS A 72 2.57 -2.29 10.05
C LYS A 72 3.57 -2.74 9.00
N MET A 73 3.25 -2.51 7.73
CA MET A 73 4.14 -2.79 6.61
C MET A 73 5.25 -1.73 6.64
N LYS A 74 6.42 -2.09 7.17
CA LYS A 74 7.58 -1.20 7.23
C LYS A 74 8.24 -1.14 5.86
N GLN A 75 7.82 -0.16 5.05
CA GLN A 75 8.25 -0.03 3.67
C GLN A 75 8.95 1.29 3.46
N ASP A 76 10.15 1.24 2.90
CA ASP A 76 10.90 2.43 2.54
C ASP A 76 10.44 2.96 1.17
N ASN A 77 10.66 4.24 0.93
CA ASN A 77 10.41 4.88 -0.36
C ASN A 77 8.96 4.75 -0.89
N ILE A 78 7.99 4.57 0.01
CA ILE A 78 6.57 4.64 -0.31
C ILE A 78 5.89 5.87 0.31
N PHE A 79 4.77 6.24 -0.28
CA PHE A 79 3.87 7.28 0.21
C PHE A 79 2.41 6.83 0.00
N TYR A 80 1.53 7.25 0.90
CA TYR A 80 0.09 7.14 0.71
C TYR A 80 -0.61 8.28 1.45
N ARG A 81 -1.76 8.70 0.92
CA ARG A 81 -2.62 9.70 1.57
C ARG A 81 -3.30 9.10 2.80
N ARG A 82 -3.42 9.91 3.86
CA ARG A 82 -4.12 9.55 5.12
C ARG A 82 -5.55 10.08 5.25
N ASP A 83 -6.02 10.80 4.24
CA ASP A 83 -7.32 11.48 4.23
C ASP A 83 -8.32 10.86 3.23
N ILE A 84 -8.04 9.67 2.70
CA ILE A 84 -8.93 8.99 1.75
C ILE A 84 -10.27 8.69 2.42
N GLY A 85 -11.34 9.27 1.89
CA GLY A 85 -12.70 9.13 2.40
C GLY A 85 -13.07 10.09 3.54
N LYS A 86 -12.16 10.97 3.98
CA LYS A 86 -12.40 11.89 5.12
C LYS A 86 -13.62 12.80 4.94
N ASN A 87 -13.92 13.22 3.71
CA ASN A 87 -15.07 14.10 3.41
C ASN A 87 -16.39 13.32 3.21
N SER A 88 -16.39 12.01 3.47
CA SER A 88 -17.55 11.12 3.32
C SER A 88 -17.86 10.36 4.61
N ILE A 89 -17.18 10.70 5.70
CA ILE A 89 -17.43 10.24 7.07
C ILE A 89 -18.27 11.30 7.77
#